data_AF-A0A973BID3-F1
#
_entry.id   AF-A0A973BID3-F1
#
_cell.length_a   1.000
_cell.length_b   1.000
_cell.length_c   1.000
_cell.angle_alpha   90.00
_cell.angle_beta   90.00
_cell.angle_gamma   90.00
#
_symmetry.space_group_name_H-M   'P 1'
#
loop_
_entity.id
_entity.type
_entity.pdbx_description
1 polymer ?
#
loop_
_entity_poly.entity_id
_entity_poly.type
_entity_poly.pdbx_seq_one_letter_code
_entity_poly.pdbx_strand_id
1 'polypeptide(L)'
;MIIIPQTKGGVGKSTVAMQIVAPYLYKKHGKKITYIEIDDENNDSNSFTRTNIVNKRMLGTNRITELDELILMDDNHHVIVDVGGNKTSSLVLEEIKKVGSFGNIKWIIPLGDGELDGKNAIATMKKIRKIEDNSEDNIIFALNRAISMEADYIEEQFINFFGHKYLDSKSVICDYVKNPNYFAVKNDKVITMSRYLGSTVWEMAYNNTDFAKKAVEAKELGDIDMARKYLFFRRIQTESKDYVLNVLNPIFCELDRWVDIKK
;
A
#
# COMPACT_ATOMS: atom_id res chain seq x y z
N MET A 1 2.40 -14.15 -4.37
CA MET A 1 2.68 -13.24 -3.22
C MET A 1 2.94 -11.81 -3.67
N ILE A 2 2.60 -10.79 -2.85
CA ILE A 2 3.01 -9.39 -3.04
C ILE A 2 3.90 -8.94 -1.87
N ILE A 3 5.08 -8.39 -2.18
CA ILE A 3 6.04 -7.92 -1.17
C ILE A 3 6.27 -6.42 -1.34
N ILE A 4 6.31 -5.70 -0.23
CA ILE A 4 6.46 -4.24 -0.18
C ILE A 4 7.75 -3.89 0.57
N PRO A 5 8.93 -4.03 -0.07
CA PRO A 5 10.19 -3.75 0.59
C PRO A 5 10.51 -2.25 0.56
N GLN A 6 10.93 -1.67 1.69
CA GLN A 6 11.62 -0.38 1.67
C GLN A 6 12.51 -0.16 2.88
N THR A 7 13.76 0.20 2.62
CA THR A 7 14.79 0.46 3.63
C THR A 7 14.56 1.74 4.42
N LYS A 8 13.77 2.70 3.92
CA LYS A 8 13.44 3.93 4.64
C LYS A 8 12.08 3.88 5.32
N GLY A 9 12.01 4.39 6.55
CA GLY A 9 10.74 4.65 7.26
C GLY A 9 10.00 5.86 6.67
N GLY A 10 8.68 5.90 6.84
CA GLY A 10 7.88 7.11 6.53
C GLY A 10 7.49 7.33 5.06
N VAL A 11 7.92 6.48 4.11
CA VAL A 11 7.46 6.53 2.70
C VAL A 11 6.04 5.97 2.51
N GLY A 12 5.45 5.40 3.56
CA GLY A 12 4.08 4.88 3.60
C GLY A 12 3.89 3.44 3.08
N LYS A 13 4.84 2.55 3.36
CA LYS A 13 4.71 1.10 3.11
C LYS A 13 3.38 0.52 3.61
N SER A 14 3.11 0.62 4.91
CA SER A 14 1.88 0.09 5.51
C SER A 14 0.63 0.80 5.00
N THR A 15 0.75 2.06 4.57
CA THR A 15 -0.35 2.76 3.90
C THR A 15 -0.65 2.09 2.56
N VAL A 16 0.35 1.84 1.71
CA VAL A 16 0.17 1.14 0.44
C VAL A 16 -0.37 -0.28 0.67
N ALA A 17 0.22 -1.01 1.62
CA ALA A 17 -0.19 -2.37 1.97
C ALA A 17 -1.66 -2.45 2.41
N MET A 18 -2.05 -1.63 3.38
CA MET A 18 -3.36 -1.71 4.02
C MET A 18 -4.46 -0.91 3.32
N GLN A 19 -4.14 0.21 2.66
CA GLN A 19 -5.17 1.04 2.00
C GLN A 19 -5.38 0.69 0.54
N ILE A 20 -4.38 0.10 -0.12
CA ILE A 20 -4.42 -0.18 -1.55
C ILE A 20 -4.46 -1.69 -1.80
N VAL A 21 -3.39 -2.39 -1.43
CA VAL A 21 -3.18 -3.79 -1.84
C VAL A 21 -4.16 -4.74 -1.15
N ALA A 22 -4.34 -4.60 0.16
CA ALA A 22 -5.26 -5.45 0.91
C ALA A 22 -6.73 -5.30 0.44
N PRO A 23 -7.29 -4.08 0.29
CA PRO A 23 -8.63 -3.91 -0.27
C PRO A 23 -8.77 -4.43 -1.70
N TYR A 24 -7.77 -4.19 -2.57
CA TYR A 24 -7.75 -4.72 -3.93
C TYR A 24 -7.88 -6.24 -3.94
N LEU A 25 -6.96 -6.93 -3.26
CA LEU A 25 -6.94 -8.38 -3.21
C LEU A 25 -8.19 -8.94 -2.52
N TYR A 26 -8.67 -8.32 -1.43
CA TYR A 26 -9.90 -8.73 -0.76
C TYR A 26 -11.10 -8.69 -1.71
N LYS A 27 -11.25 -7.58 -2.45
CA LYS A 27 -12.30 -7.43 -3.47
C LYS A 27 -12.17 -8.47 -4.57
N LYS A 28 -10.94 -8.77 -5.00
CA LYS A 28 -10.63 -9.69 -6.09
C LYS A 28 -10.88 -11.16 -5.73
N HIS A 29 -10.54 -11.57 -4.51
CA HIS A 29 -10.66 -12.95 -4.04
C HIS A 29 -11.94 -13.24 -3.25
N GLY A 30 -12.61 -12.22 -2.71
CA GLY A 30 -13.79 -12.39 -1.86
C GLY A 30 -13.50 -13.03 -0.49
N LYS A 31 -12.24 -13.06 -0.06
CA LYS A 31 -11.81 -13.63 1.22
C LYS A 31 -10.71 -12.78 1.88
N LYS A 32 -10.52 -12.97 3.18
CA LYS A 32 -9.48 -12.27 3.95
C LYS A 32 -8.09 -12.57 3.39
N ILE A 33 -7.29 -11.53 3.24
CA ILE A 33 -5.92 -11.59 2.73
C ILE A 33 -4.95 -11.80 3.88
N THR A 34 -3.90 -12.57 3.67
CA THR A 34 -2.96 -12.82 4.73
C THR A 34 -1.89 -11.73 4.72
N TYR A 35 -1.79 -10.97 5.80
CA TYR A 35 -0.88 -9.84 5.94
C TYR A 35 0.23 -10.20 6.92
N ILE A 36 1.46 -10.33 6.42
CA ILE A 36 2.67 -10.56 7.22
C ILE A 36 3.37 -9.23 7.40
N GLU A 37 3.59 -8.86 8.66
CA GLU A 37 4.49 -7.76 9.02
C GLU A 37 5.80 -8.35 9.53
N ILE A 38 6.92 -7.94 8.92
CA ILE A 38 8.26 -8.32 9.34
C ILE A 38 8.97 -7.06 9.81
N ASP A 39 8.98 -6.79 11.10
CA ASP A 39 9.68 -5.65 11.68
C ASP A 39 10.23 -6.01 13.07
N ASP A 40 11.48 -5.63 13.34
CA ASP A 40 12.13 -5.80 14.65
C ASP A 40 12.04 -4.51 15.48
N GLU A 41 11.76 -3.36 14.86
CA GLU A 41 11.84 -2.02 15.46
C GLU A 41 10.45 -1.39 15.72
N ASN A 42 9.42 -1.77 14.96
CA ASN A 42 8.07 -1.20 15.11
C ASN A 42 7.08 -2.17 15.78
N ASN A 43 6.58 -1.76 16.95
CA ASN A 43 5.34 -2.26 17.52
C ASN A 43 4.11 -1.49 16.97
N ASP A 44 4.03 -1.19 15.66
CA ASP A 44 2.87 -0.47 15.07
C ASP A 44 1.65 -1.40 14.86
N SER A 45 1.57 -2.48 15.65
CA SER A 45 0.46 -3.44 15.71
C SER A 45 -0.86 -2.82 16.17
N ASN A 46 -0.87 -1.54 16.53
CA ASN A 46 -2.06 -0.78 16.95
C ASN A 46 -2.83 -0.12 15.80
N SER A 47 -2.22 -0.01 14.60
CA SER A 47 -2.90 0.52 13.42
C SER A 47 -3.76 -0.57 12.75
N PHE A 48 -4.96 -0.24 12.27
CA PHE A 48 -5.88 -1.20 11.61
C PHE A 48 -6.30 -2.42 12.44
N THR A 49 -6.61 -2.24 13.72
CA THR A 49 -7.01 -3.33 14.64
C THR A 49 -8.44 -3.83 14.44
N ARG A 50 -9.28 -3.09 13.70
CA ARG A 50 -10.70 -3.40 13.47
C ARG A 50 -11.02 -3.82 12.04
N THR A 51 -10.00 -3.96 11.21
CA THR A 51 -10.16 -4.39 9.82
C THR A 51 -10.60 -5.85 9.75
N ASN A 52 -11.52 -6.14 8.84
CA ASN A 52 -12.04 -7.47 8.57
C ASN A 52 -11.58 -8.01 7.21
N ILE A 53 -10.72 -7.29 6.49
CA ILE A 53 -10.26 -7.70 5.16
C ILE A 53 -8.93 -8.46 5.18
N VAL A 54 -8.22 -8.46 6.31
CA VAL A 54 -6.94 -9.17 6.46
C VAL A 54 -6.91 -10.08 7.69
N ASN A 55 -6.09 -11.13 7.60
CA ASN A 55 -5.58 -11.91 8.72
C ASN A 55 -4.14 -11.47 8.97
N LYS A 56 -3.93 -10.69 10.03
CA LYS A 56 -2.61 -10.16 10.37
C LYS A 56 -1.78 -11.17 11.14
N ARG A 57 -0.50 -11.26 10.76
CA ARG A 57 0.51 -12.08 11.42
C ARG A 57 1.82 -11.28 11.47
N MET A 58 2.47 -11.31 12.62
CA MET A 58 3.77 -10.68 12.83
C MET A 58 4.83 -11.77 12.81
N LEU A 59 5.91 -11.55 12.06
CA LEU A 59 6.99 -12.50 11.91
C LEU A 59 8.31 -11.80 12.27
N GLY A 60 9.03 -12.32 13.27
CA GLY A 60 10.35 -11.80 13.63
C GLY A 60 11.39 -12.13 12.55
N THR A 61 12.46 -11.34 12.47
CA THR A 61 13.53 -11.56 11.48
C THR A 61 14.24 -12.91 11.60
N ASN A 62 14.16 -13.57 12.76
CA ASN A 62 14.69 -14.91 12.97
C ASN A 62 13.85 -16.04 12.33
N ARG A 63 12.67 -15.72 11.77
CA ARG A 63 11.73 -16.70 11.17
C ARG A 63 11.45 -16.42 9.70
N ILE A 64 12.28 -15.63 9.02
CA ILE A 64 12.09 -15.25 7.60
C ILE A 64 11.98 -16.48 6.68
N THR A 65 12.62 -17.60 7.01
CA THR A 65 12.53 -18.86 6.24
C THR A 65 11.11 -19.44 6.17
N GLU A 66 10.16 -18.96 7.00
CA GLU A 66 8.73 -19.30 6.85
C GLU A 66 8.10 -18.69 5.60
N LEU A 67 8.77 -17.72 4.95
CA LEU A 67 8.36 -17.21 3.66
C LEU A 67 8.61 -18.21 2.53
N ASP A 68 9.58 -19.11 2.66
CA ASP A 68 10.04 -19.98 1.56
C ASP A 68 8.90 -20.82 0.99
N GLU A 69 8.12 -21.46 1.87
CA GLU A 69 6.94 -22.25 1.48
C GLU A 69 5.86 -21.35 0.86
N LEU A 70 5.64 -20.16 1.42
CA LEU A 70 4.63 -19.22 0.91
C LEU A 70 5.00 -18.66 -0.47
N ILE A 71 6.28 -18.43 -0.74
CA ILE A 71 6.77 -17.98 -2.04
C ILE A 71 6.45 -19.04 -3.10
N LEU A 72 6.68 -20.32 -2.77
CA LEU A 72 6.40 -21.41 -3.69
C LEU A 72 4.90 -21.63 -3.90
N MET A 73 4.09 -21.54 -2.84
CA MET A 73 2.67 -21.94 -2.87
C MET A 73 1.68 -20.81 -3.21
N ASP A 74 2.03 -19.53 -3.05
CA ASP A 74 1.10 -18.43 -3.25
C ASP A 74 1.02 -17.95 -4.72
N ASP A 75 0.52 -18.83 -5.58
CA ASP A 75 0.29 -18.60 -7.03
C ASP A 75 -0.72 -17.49 -7.33
N ASN A 76 -1.54 -17.11 -6.34
CA ASN A 76 -2.69 -16.22 -6.52
C ASN A 76 -2.59 -14.95 -5.66
N HIS A 77 -1.40 -14.62 -5.16
CA HIS A 77 -1.14 -13.38 -4.42
C HIS A 77 -2.06 -13.15 -3.20
N HIS A 78 -2.43 -14.21 -2.47
CA HIS A 78 -3.20 -14.13 -1.23
C HIS A 78 -2.39 -13.63 -0.03
N VAL A 79 -1.08 -13.43 -0.19
CA VAL A 79 -0.17 -12.99 0.86
C VAL A 79 0.44 -11.64 0.52
N ILE A 80 0.33 -10.70 1.46
CA ILE A 80 1.06 -9.43 1.47
C ILE A 80 2.16 -9.53 2.53
N VAL A 81 3.38 -9.12 2.20
CA VAL A 81 4.49 -8.98 3.14
C VAL A 81 4.89 -7.50 3.23
N ASP A 82 4.58 -6.86 4.35
CA ASP A 82 5.08 -5.53 4.72
C ASP A 82 6.39 -5.68 5.47
N VAL A 83 7.47 -5.15 4.90
CA VAL A 83 8.82 -5.34 5.43
C VAL A 83 9.31 -4.04 6.07
N GLY A 84 9.70 -4.15 7.33
CA GLY A 84 10.28 -3.09 8.15
C GLY A 84 11.50 -2.43 7.53
N GLY A 85 11.87 -1.28 8.09
CA GLY A 85 12.96 -0.44 7.58
C GLY A 85 14.35 -1.08 7.65
N ASN A 86 15.31 -0.41 7.02
CA ASN A 86 16.75 -0.61 7.13
C ASN A 86 17.23 -2.05 6.93
N LYS A 87 17.72 -2.66 8.02
CA LYS A 87 18.36 -3.97 8.04
C LYS A 87 17.38 -5.08 7.71
N THR A 88 16.13 -4.98 8.20
CA THR A 88 15.07 -5.95 7.98
C THR A 88 14.75 -6.14 6.51
N SER A 89 14.55 -5.04 5.77
CA SER A 89 14.37 -5.09 4.32
C SER A 89 15.54 -5.75 3.57
N SER A 90 16.78 -5.55 4.03
CA SER A 90 17.93 -6.18 3.39
C SER A 90 18.00 -7.68 3.68
N LEU A 91 17.71 -8.10 4.91
CA LEU A 91 17.66 -9.51 5.30
C LEU A 91 16.59 -10.27 4.52
N VAL A 92 15.36 -9.74 4.43
CA VAL A 92 14.29 -10.39 3.67
C VAL A 92 14.66 -10.56 2.20
N LEU A 93 15.24 -9.54 1.56
CA LEU A 93 15.69 -9.64 0.17
C LEU A 93 16.84 -10.66 0.01
N GLU A 94 17.76 -10.75 0.98
CA GLU A 94 18.84 -11.74 0.97
C GLU A 94 18.33 -13.17 1.13
N GLU A 95 17.35 -13.41 2.01
CA GLU A 95 16.73 -14.73 2.15
C GLU A 95 15.97 -15.13 0.88
N ILE A 96 15.14 -14.23 0.33
CA ILE A 96 14.43 -14.50 -0.93
C ILE A 96 15.43 -14.80 -2.06
N LYS A 97 16.58 -14.12 -2.10
CA LYS A 97 17.63 -14.39 -3.09
C LYS A 97 18.17 -15.81 -3.04
N LYS A 98 18.23 -16.44 -1.85
CA LYS A 98 18.75 -17.81 -1.71
C LYS A 98 17.81 -18.85 -2.32
N VAL A 99 16.51 -18.61 -2.22
CA VAL A 99 15.47 -19.56 -2.67
C VAL A 99 14.98 -19.25 -4.08
N GLY A 100 14.98 -17.97 -4.47
CA GLY A 100 14.44 -17.47 -5.72
C GLY A 100 12.98 -17.02 -5.59
N SER A 101 12.50 -16.23 -6.56
CA SER A 101 11.11 -15.74 -6.58
C SER A 101 10.11 -16.71 -7.23
N PHE A 102 10.61 -17.69 -7.99
CA PHE A 102 9.83 -18.64 -8.81
C PHE A 102 8.81 -17.95 -9.75
N GLY A 103 9.00 -16.66 -10.06
CA GLY A 103 8.02 -15.87 -10.82
C GLY A 103 6.71 -15.57 -10.09
N ASN A 104 6.59 -15.97 -8.81
CA ASN A 104 5.36 -15.85 -8.01
C ASN A 104 5.32 -14.57 -7.14
N ILE A 105 6.41 -13.80 -7.12
CA ILE A 105 6.52 -12.57 -6.34
C ILE A 105 6.29 -11.35 -7.22
N LYS A 106 5.36 -10.51 -6.79
CA LYS A 106 5.15 -9.16 -7.31
C LYS A 106 5.65 -8.16 -6.26
N TRP A 107 6.37 -7.14 -6.71
CA TRP A 107 7.08 -6.19 -5.86
C TRP A 107 6.47 -4.79 -5.98
N ILE A 108 6.10 -4.18 -4.85
CA ILE A 108 5.65 -2.80 -4.83
C ILE A 108 6.66 -1.95 -4.06
N ILE A 109 7.26 -0.96 -4.73
CA ILE A 109 8.24 -0.07 -4.11
C ILE A 109 7.59 1.29 -3.84
N PRO A 110 7.25 1.62 -2.58
CA PRO A 110 6.71 2.92 -2.25
C PRO A 110 7.81 3.97 -2.13
N LEU A 111 7.49 5.19 -2.57
CA LEU A 111 8.32 6.39 -2.41
C LEU A 111 7.46 7.65 -2.29
N GLY A 112 7.97 8.64 -1.54
CA GLY A 112 7.50 10.02 -1.62
C GLY A 112 8.22 10.80 -2.73
N ASP A 113 8.05 12.11 -2.75
CA ASP A 113 8.64 13.05 -3.71
C ASP A 113 10.06 13.52 -3.33
N GLY A 114 10.53 13.19 -2.12
CA GLY A 114 11.86 13.58 -1.65
C GLY A 114 13.00 12.91 -2.42
N GLU A 115 14.11 13.63 -2.63
CA GLU A 115 15.31 13.12 -3.33
C GLU A 115 15.86 11.83 -2.68
N LEU A 116 15.93 11.78 -1.35
CA LEU A 116 16.38 10.60 -0.62
C LEU A 116 15.41 9.42 -0.78
N ASP A 117 14.12 9.67 -0.98
CA ASP A 117 13.14 8.60 -1.19
C ASP A 117 13.38 7.94 -2.55
N GLY A 118 13.66 8.74 -3.59
CA GLY A 118 14.03 8.24 -4.91
C GLY A 118 15.33 7.43 -4.89
N LYS A 119 16.38 7.93 -4.23
CA LYS A 119 17.65 7.19 -4.06
C LYS A 119 17.46 5.83 -3.38
N ASN A 120 16.61 5.78 -2.34
CA ASN A 120 16.28 4.52 -1.67
C ASN A 120 15.46 3.57 -2.55
N ALA A 121 14.47 4.08 -3.27
CA ALA A 121 13.70 3.29 -4.22
C ALA A 121 14.60 2.69 -5.32
N ILE A 122 15.54 3.45 -5.88
CA ILE A 122 16.54 2.96 -6.85
C ILE A 122 17.40 1.86 -6.23
N ALA A 123 17.88 2.03 -5.00
CA ALA A 123 18.69 1.02 -4.33
C ALA A 123 17.91 -0.28 -4.09
N THR A 124 16.65 -0.18 -3.65
CA THR A 124 15.75 -1.31 -3.45
C THR A 124 15.46 -2.02 -4.77
N MET A 125 15.11 -1.28 -5.83
CA MET A 125 14.92 -1.83 -7.18
C MET A 125 16.17 -2.57 -7.67
N LYS A 126 17.37 -1.99 -7.52
CA LYS A 126 18.64 -2.64 -7.89
C LYS A 126 18.90 -3.93 -7.12
N LYS A 127 18.42 -4.06 -5.88
CA LYS A 127 18.49 -5.32 -5.12
C LYS A 127 17.50 -6.35 -5.66
N ILE A 128 16.26 -5.95 -5.93
CA ILE A 128 15.22 -6.84 -6.50
C ILE A 128 15.63 -7.36 -7.88
N ARG A 129 16.23 -6.52 -8.73
CA ARG A 129 16.80 -6.91 -10.03
C ARG A 129 17.89 -8.00 -9.98
N LYS A 130 18.45 -8.27 -8.81
CA LYS A 130 19.42 -9.37 -8.59
C LYS A 130 18.76 -10.68 -8.14
N ILE A 131 17.45 -10.66 -7.93
CA ILE A 131 16.61 -11.76 -7.42
C ILE A 131 15.60 -12.16 -8.49
N GLU A 132 15.03 -11.17 -9.17
CA GLU A 132 13.94 -11.32 -10.12
C GLU A 132 14.43 -11.03 -11.54
N ASP A 133 14.46 -12.07 -12.38
CA ASP A 133 14.90 -11.94 -13.77
C ASP A 133 13.91 -11.09 -14.59
N ASN A 134 12.60 -11.22 -14.34
CA ASN A 134 11.54 -10.45 -15.00
C ASN A 134 11.15 -9.20 -14.20
N SER A 135 12.15 -8.50 -13.67
CA SER A 135 11.96 -7.38 -12.75
C SER A 135 11.15 -6.21 -13.32
N GLU A 136 11.13 -6.01 -14.64
CA GLU A 136 10.37 -4.92 -15.27
C GLU A 136 8.85 -5.17 -15.20
N ASP A 137 8.43 -6.42 -15.35
CA ASP A 137 7.03 -6.82 -15.26
C ASP A 137 6.58 -7.08 -13.82
N ASN A 138 7.52 -7.40 -12.93
CA ASN A 138 7.23 -7.78 -11.55
C ASN A 138 7.44 -6.65 -10.54
N ILE A 139 7.88 -5.45 -10.97
CA ILE A 139 7.99 -4.26 -10.11
C ILE A 139 6.97 -3.20 -10.54
N ILE A 140 6.25 -2.64 -9.56
CA ILE A 140 5.47 -1.42 -9.71
C ILE A 140 5.83 -0.41 -8.61
N PHE A 141 5.86 0.86 -8.94
CA PHE A 141 6.16 1.93 -8.00
C PHE A 141 4.89 2.57 -7.46
N ALA A 142 4.83 2.79 -6.15
CA ALA A 142 3.72 3.49 -5.51
C ALA A 142 4.16 4.92 -5.15
N LEU A 143 3.77 5.89 -5.98
CA LEU A 143 4.05 7.32 -5.78
C LEU A 143 3.12 7.86 -4.70
N ASN A 144 3.61 7.84 -3.46
CA ASN A 144 2.78 8.06 -2.30
C ASN A 144 2.76 9.52 -1.87
N ARG A 145 1.65 9.93 -1.25
CA ARG A 145 1.38 11.31 -0.81
C ARG A 145 1.32 12.32 -1.95
N ALA A 146 0.78 11.90 -3.09
CA ALA A 146 0.47 12.80 -4.18
C ALA A 146 -0.53 13.89 -3.73
N ILE A 147 -0.27 15.16 -4.01
CA ILE A 147 -1.15 16.27 -3.62
C ILE A 147 -2.35 16.35 -4.58
N SER A 148 -2.08 16.18 -5.87
CA SER A 148 -3.07 16.13 -6.95
C SER A 148 -2.98 14.79 -7.68
N MET A 149 -4.05 14.40 -8.38
CA MET A 149 -4.08 13.23 -9.26
C MET A 149 -3.99 13.61 -10.75
N GLU A 150 -3.86 14.90 -11.06
CA GLU A 150 -3.60 15.37 -12.42
C GLU A 150 -2.21 14.94 -12.88
N ALA A 151 -2.09 14.40 -14.09
CA ALA A 151 -0.87 13.78 -14.60
C ALA A 151 0.34 14.74 -14.57
N ASP A 152 0.17 15.95 -15.13
CA ASP A 152 1.23 16.96 -15.16
C ASP A 152 1.72 17.31 -13.74
N TYR A 153 0.81 17.36 -12.77
CA TYR A 153 1.17 17.63 -11.37
C TYR A 153 1.92 16.47 -10.73
N ILE A 154 1.56 15.22 -11.04
CA ILE A 154 2.30 14.04 -10.56
C ILE A 154 3.72 14.06 -11.11
N GLU A 155 3.90 14.36 -12.39
CA GLU A 155 5.23 14.45 -13.00
C GLU A 155 6.08 15.54 -12.36
N GLU A 156 5.50 16.72 -12.13
CA GLU A 156 6.17 17.84 -11.45
C GLU A 156 6.47 17.56 -9.98
N GLN A 157 5.59 16.87 -9.26
CA GLN A 157 5.78 16.56 -7.86
C GLN A 157 6.89 15.51 -7.68
N PHE A 158 6.85 14.41 -8.44
CA PHE A 158 7.78 13.29 -8.29
C PHE A 158 9.00 13.43 -9.21
N ILE A 159 9.74 14.53 -9.06
CA ILE A 159 10.99 14.79 -9.81
C ILE A 159 12.00 13.67 -9.59
N ASN A 160 12.03 13.09 -8.39
CA ASN A 160 12.87 11.94 -8.05
C ASN A 160 12.52 10.66 -8.83
N PHE A 161 11.35 10.62 -9.48
CA PHE A 161 10.87 9.52 -10.31
C PHE A 161 11.01 9.84 -11.80
N PHE A 162 10.43 10.96 -12.24
CA PHE A 162 10.34 11.36 -13.67
C PHE A 162 11.55 12.17 -14.16
N GLY A 163 12.27 12.84 -13.25
CA GLY A 163 13.25 13.86 -13.61
C GLY A 163 12.62 15.19 -13.99
N HIS A 164 13.46 16.17 -14.27
CA HIS A 164 13.00 17.48 -14.71
C HIS A 164 14.01 18.11 -15.67
N LYS A 165 13.55 18.60 -16.82
CA LYS A 165 14.41 19.10 -17.92
C LYS A 165 15.39 20.23 -17.55
N TYR A 166 15.10 20.99 -16.48
CA TYR A 166 15.92 22.13 -16.04
C TYR A 166 16.67 21.89 -14.73
N LEU A 167 16.42 20.78 -14.05
CA LEU A 167 17.13 20.45 -12.80
C LEU A 167 18.13 19.34 -13.11
N ASP A 168 19.37 19.49 -12.64
CA ASP A 168 20.38 18.41 -12.70
C ASP A 168 20.02 17.33 -11.68
N SER A 169 18.91 16.63 -11.93
CA SER A 169 18.36 15.57 -11.09
C SER A 169 19.17 14.30 -11.30
N LYS A 170 20.25 14.15 -10.53
CA LYS A 170 21.04 12.91 -10.55
C LYS A 170 20.29 11.81 -9.81
N SER A 171 20.12 10.66 -10.48
CA SER A 171 19.49 9.45 -9.92
C SER A 171 17.97 9.56 -9.81
N VAL A 172 17.28 9.63 -10.95
CA VAL A 172 15.83 9.46 -11.01
C VAL A 172 15.46 8.07 -11.52
N ILE A 173 14.28 7.56 -11.19
CA ILE A 173 13.87 6.19 -11.54
C ILE A 173 13.85 6.00 -13.07
N CYS A 174 13.34 6.98 -13.81
CA CYS A 174 13.26 6.92 -15.28
C CYS A 174 14.62 6.90 -15.98
N ASP A 175 15.73 7.21 -15.30
CA ASP A 175 17.08 7.01 -15.86
C ASP A 175 17.47 5.52 -15.94
N TYR A 176 16.86 4.67 -15.11
CA TYR A 176 17.22 3.25 -14.95
C TYR A 176 16.19 2.28 -15.51
N VAL A 177 14.96 2.75 -15.71
CA VAL A 177 13.84 1.96 -16.23
C VAL A 177 13.15 2.80 -17.28
N LYS A 178 13.10 2.30 -18.52
CA LYS A 178 12.31 2.95 -19.57
C LYS A 178 10.85 2.60 -19.32
N ASN A 179 9.99 3.60 -19.12
CA ASN A 179 8.55 3.44 -18.85
C ASN A 179 8.25 2.57 -17.61
N PRO A 180 8.68 2.98 -16.40
CA PRO A 180 8.40 2.22 -15.18
C PRO A 180 6.90 2.14 -14.90
N ASN A 181 6.42 0.96 -14.48
CA ASN A 181 5.04 0.80 -14.00
C ASN A 181 4.87 1.57 -12.68
N TYR A 182 3.81 2.38 -12.57
CA TYR A 182 3.51 3.09 -11.32
C TYR A 182 2.03 3.35 -11.12
N PHE A 183 1.66 3.66 -9.88
CA PHE A 183 0.39 4.31 -9.55
C PHE A 183 0.62 5.38 -8.48
N ALA A 184 -0.17 6.45 -8.54
CA ALA A 184 -0.14 7.52 -7.56
C ALA A 184 -1.17 7.30 -6.45
N VAL A 185 -0.79 7.57 -5.20
CA VAL A 185 -1.67 7.51 -4.04
C VAL A 185 -1.86 8.92 -3.50
N LYS A 186 -3.07 9.46 -3.68
CA LYS A 186 -3.44 10.79 -3.20
C LYS A 186 -3.33 10.88 -1.68
N ASN A 187 -2.66 11.92 -1.19
CA ASN A 187 -2.70 12.29 0.22
C ASN A 187 -4.08 12.84 0.58
N ASP A 188 -4.74 12.25 1.56
CA ASP A 188 -6.05 12.71 2.02
C ASP A 188 -6.24 12.43 3.51
N LYS A 189 -6.95 13.32 4.20
CA LYS A 189 -7.29 13.20 5.62
C LYS A 189 -8.07 11.92 5.92
N VAL A 190 -8.83 11.38 4.96
CA VAL A 190 -9.62 10.15 5.16
C VAL A 190 -8.72 8.95 5.45
N ILE A 191 -7.50 8.93 4.90
CA ILE A 191 -6.49 7.91 5.20
C ILE A 191 -6.10 8.00 6.68
N THR A 192 -5.76 9.21 7.14
CA THR A 192 -5.43 9.45 8.56
C THR A 192 -6.57 9.07 9.49
N MET A 193 -7.80 9.50 9.17
CA MET A 193 -9.00 9.17 9.95
C MET A 193 -9.24 7.65 10.03
N SER A 194 -9.11 6.95 8.90
CA SER A 194 -9.30 5.50 8.85
C SER A 194 -8.30 4.76 9.75
N ARG A 195 -7.04 5.21 9.81
CA ARG A 195 -6.03 4.66 10.72
C ARG A 195 -6.43 4.79 12.18
N TYR A 196 -6.88 5.98 12.61
CA TYR A 196 -7.38 6.20 13.98
C TYR A 196 -8.62 5.34 14.30
N LEU A 197 -9.44 5.05 13.31
CA LEU A 197 -10.61 4.19 13.45
C LEU A 197 -10.27 2.69 13.37
N GLY A 198 -9.00 2.34 13.10
CA GLY A 198 -8.54 0.97 12.97
C GLY A 198 -9.10 0.25 11.73
N SER A 199 -9.47 0.97 10.69
CA SER A 199 -10.11 0.45 9.47
C SER A 199 -9.40 0.96 8.21
N THR A 200 -9.67 0.35 7.06
CA THR A 200 -9.27 0.91 5.76
C THR A 200 -10.30 1.91 5.23
N VAL A 201 -9.90 2.82 4.34
CA VAL A 201 -10.81 3.76 3.67
C VAL A 201 -11.88 3.01 2.86
N TRP A 202 -11.48 1.90 2.24
CA TRP A 202 -12.41 1.03 1.51
C TRP A 202 -13.51 0.48 2.44
N GLU A 203 -13.15 -0.10 3.58
CA GLU A 203 -14.15 -0.58 4.56
C GLU A 203 -15.05 0.53 5.08
N MET A 204 -14.53 1.75 5.26
CA MET A 204 -15.33 2.90 5.66
C MET A 204 -16.36 3.30 4.60
N ALA A 205 -16.00 3.25 3.32
CA ALA A 205 -16.89 3.56 2.20
C ALA A 205 -18.02 2.53 2.06
N TYR A 206 -17.69 1.25 2.26
CA TYR A 206 -18.62 0.11 2.13
C TYR A 206 -19.28 -0.30 3.46
N ASN A 207 -19.14 0.50 4.51
CA ASN A 207 -19.91 0.31 5.73
C ASN A 207 -21.40 0.57 5.45
N ASN A 208 -22.26 -0.42 5.68
CA ASN A 208 -23.70 -0.33 5.43
C ASN A 208 -24.49 0.41 6.52
N THR A 209 -23.83 1.01 7.51
CA THR A 209 -24.49 1.80 8.55
C THR A 209 -25.07 3.09 7.95
N ASP A 210 -26.38 3.29 8.14
CA ASP A 210 -27.03 4.56 7.85
C ASP A 210 -26.81 5.56 9.00
N PHE A 211 -25.71 6.30 8.91
CA PHE A 211 -25.38 7.34 9.88
C PHE A 211 -26.32 8.55 9.82
N ALA A 212 -27.02 8.77 8.70
CA ALA A 212 -27.99 9.86 8.59
C ALA A 212 -29.21 9.56 9.47
N LYS A 213 -29.76 8.33 9.34
CA LYS A 213 -30.86 7.87 10.17
C LYS A 213 -30.51 7.91 11.65
N LYS A 214 -29.34 7.35 12.02
CA LYS A 214 -28.86 7.37 13.42
C LYS A 214 -28.69 8.78 13.99
N ALA A 215 -28.27 9.74 13.18
CA ALA A 215 -28.15 11.14 13.61
C ALA A 215 -29.51 11.77 13.90
N VAL A 216 -30.53 11.48 13.08
CA VAL A 216 -31.91 11.95 13.28
C VAL A 216 -32.50 11.31 14.54
N GLU A 217 -32.39 9.99 14.70
CA GLU A 217 -32.86 9.26 15.88
C GLU A 217 -32.24 9.82 17.18
N ALA A 218 -30.92 10.04 17.20
CA ALA A 218 -30.24 10.63 18.36
C ALA A 218 -30.72 12.05 18.68
N LYS A 219 -30.96 12.86 17.64
CA LYS A 219 -31.50 14.22 17.79
C LYS A 219 -32.92 14.20 18.38
N GLU A 220 -33.78 13.30 17.91
CA GLU A 220 -35.16 13.14 18.41
C GLU A 220 -35.20 12.71 19.88
N LEU A 221 -34.22 11.91 20.31
CA LEU A 221 -34.03 11.52 21.71
C LEU A 221 -33.39 12.63 22.58
N GLY A 222 -33.04 13.78 22.00
CA GLY A 222 -32.38 14.88 22.70
C GLY A 222 -30.88 14.70 22.94
N ASP A 223 -30.28 13.62 22.43
CA ASP A 223 -28.83 13.35 22.54
C ASP A 223 -28.06 14.03 21.40
N ILE A 224 -27.80 15.33 21.61
CA ILE A 224 -27.13 16.19 20.62
C ILE A 224 -25.69 15.74 20.33
N ASP A 225 -24.98 15.21 21.34
CA ASP A 225 -23.59 14.78 21.16
C ASP A 225 -23.50 13.50 20.31
N MET A 226 -24.41 12.54 20.51
CA MET A 226 -24.52 11.39 19.60
C MET A 226 -24.96 11.80 18.19
N ALA A 227 -25.89 12.75 18.06
CA ALA A 227 -26.29 13.25 16.75
C ALA A 227 -25.10 13.86 15.98
N ARG A 228 -24.26 14.66 16.64
CA ARG A 228 -23.03 15.24 16.07
C ARG A 228 -22.01 14.17 15.70
N LYS A 229 -21.83 13.16 16.55
CA LYS A 229 -20.96 12.01 16.28
C LYS A 229 -21.39 11.26 15.02
N TYR A 230 -22.67 10.97 14.86
CA TYR A 230 -23.17 10.30 13.65
C TYR A 230 -23.08 11.18 12.41
N LEU A 231 -23.30 12.49 12.52
CA LEU A 231 -23.07 13.42 11.42
C LEU A 231 -21.60 13.41 10.96
N PHE A 232 -20.66 13.37 11.89
CA PHE A 232 -19.24 13.21 11.60
C PHE A 232 -18.95 11.90 10.85
N PHE A 233 -19.47 10.76 11.32
CA PHE A 233 -19.27 9.48 10.63
C PHE A 233 -19.92 9.44 9.23
N ARG A 234 -21.08 10.07 9.05
CA ARG A 234 -21.71 10.24 7.73
C ARG A 234 -20.80 11.00 6.77
N ARG A 235 -20.19 12.09 7.24
CA ARG A 235 -19.25 12.88 6.44
C ARG A 235 -18.05 12.03 6.02
N ILE A 236 -17.41 11.31 6.95
CA ILE A 236 -16.26 10.50 6.60
C ILE A 236 -16.65 9.35 5.66
N GLN A 237 -17.81 8.71 5.85
CA GLN A 237 -18.30 7.68 4.93
C GLN A 237 -18.48 8.23 3.50
N THR A 238 -18.98 9.46 3.37
CA THR A 238 -19.13 10.14 2.07
C THR A 238 -17.76 10.43 1.44
N GLU A 239 -16.85 11.06 2.20
CA GLU A 239 -15.49 11.36 1.73
C GLU A 239 -14.71 10.07 1.40
N SER A 240 -14.95 8.97 2.12
CA SER A 240 -14.36 7.65 1.83
C SER A 240 -14.87 7.08 0.51
N LYS A 241 -16.17 7.23 0.20
CA LYS A 241 -16.74 6.80 -1.09
C LYS A 241 -16.13 7.59 -2.24
N ASP A 242 -15.96 8.90 -2.08
CA ASP A 242 -15.30 9.74 -3.08
C ASP A 242 -13.84 9.33 -3.29
N TYR A 243 -13.11 9.02 -2.21
CA TYR A 243 -11.73 8.53 -2.30
C TYR A 243 -11.64 7.16 -2.99
N VAL A 244 -12.56 6.23 -2.67
CA VAL A 244 -12.63 4.93 -3.37
C VAL A 244 -12.88 5.13 -4.85
N LEU A 245 -13.85 5.97 -5.22
CA LEU A 245 -14.23 6.19 -6.61
C LEU A 245 -13.10 6.83 -7.42
N ASN A 246 -12.47 7.88 -6.89
CA ASN A 246 -11.55 8.73 -7.64
C ASN A 246 -10.07 8.33 -7.47
N VAL A 247 -9.73 7.54 -6.46
CA VAL A 247 -8.34 7.15 -6.18
C VAL A 247 -8.17 5.64 -6.19
N LEU A 248 -8.92 4.89 -5.37
CA LEU A 248 -8.68 3.44 -5.26
C LEU A 248 -9.10 2.67 -6.51
N ASN A 249 -10.26 2.97 -7.10
CA ASN A 249 -10.75 2.24 -8.27
C ASN A 249 -9.83 2.39 -9.49
N PRO A 250 -9.32 3.58 -9.85
CA PRO A 250 -8.30 3.71 -10.89
C PRO A 250 -7.05 2.88 -10.60
N ILE A 251 -6.53 2.92 -9.36
CA ILE A 251 -5.39 2.10 -8.96
C ILE A 251 -5.71 0.61 -9.09
N PHE A 252 -6.91 0.17 -8.71
CA PHE A 252 -7.32 -1.23 -8.85
C PHE A 252 -7.36 -1.67 -10.32
N CYS A 253 -7.72 -0.79 -11.25
CA CYS A 253 -7.67 -1.09 -12.69
C CYS A 253 -6.22 -1.18 -13.21
N GLU A 254 -5.27 -0.47 -12.63
CA GLU A 254 -3.83 -0.68 -12.91
C GLU A 254 -3.36 -2.03 -12.33
N LEU A 255 -3.73 -2.32 -11.08
CA LEU A 255 -3.38 -3.59 -10.43
C LEU A 255 -4.03 -4.81 -11.11
N ASP A 256 -5.23 -4.68 -11.67
CA ASP A 256 -5.88 -5.73 -12.46
C ASP A 256 -5.10 -6.09 -13.74
N ARG A 257 -4.35 -5.13 -14.30
CA ARG A 257 -3.49 -5.35 -15.47
C ARG A 257 -2.12 -5.93 -15.10
N TRP A 258 -1.69 -5.72 -13.85
CA TRP A 258 -0.34 -6.07 -13.38
C TRP A 258 -0.29 -7.37 -12.58
N VAL A 259 -1.35 -7.67 -11.82
CA VAL A 259 -1.46 -8.86 -10.96
C VAL A 259 -2.22 -9.95 -11.71
N ASP A 260 -1.50 -10.99 -12.09
CA ASP A 260 -2.07 -12.19 -12.69
C ASP A 260 -2.66 -13.10 -11.60
N ILE A 261 -3.93 -13.47 -11.74
CA ILE A 261 -4.58 -14.44 -10.83
C ILE A 261 -5.01 -15.63 -11.66
N LYS A 262 -4.41 -16.78 -11.38
CA LYS A 262 -4.72 -18.06 -12.00
C LYS A 262 -6.08 -18.54 -11.48
N LYS A 263 -7.02 -18.78 -12.40
CA LYS A 263 -8.34 -19.35 -12.09
C LYS A 263 -8.25 -20.80 -11.65
#